data_AF-A0A6L5C0C2-F1
#
_entry.id   AF-A0A6L5C0C2-F1
#
_cell.length_a   1.000
_cell.length_b   1.000
_cell.length_c   1.000
_cell.angle_alpha   90.00
_cell.angle_beta   90.00
_cell.angle_gamma   90.00
#
_symmetry.space_group_name_H-M   'P 1'
#
loop_
_entity.id
_entity.type
_entity.pdbx_description
1 polymer ?
#
loop_
_entity_poly.entity_id
_entity_poly.type
_entity_poly.pdbx_seq_one_letter_code
_entity_poly.pdbx_strand_id
1 'polypeptide(L)'
;MNMISYWKGYEEIHTDDGMVLIIGWYDHKNQHNGGNKALGVHWGDYPQSRGVLSPCVIPEATRSAILSGLLHQAVSSTNLQQVESITKAISFFHSHT
;
A
#
# COMPACT_ATOMS: atom_id res chain seq x y z
N MET A 1 8.13 26.01 1.55
CA MET A 1 7.20 25.00 0.97
C MET A 1 7.82 23.62 1.23
N ASN A 2 7.21 22.80 2.08
CA ASN A 2 7.84 21.55 2.53
C ASN A 2 7.80 20.50 1.41
N MET A 3 8.96 20.18 0.86
CA MET A 3 9.16 19.16 -0.19
C MET A 3 9.20 17.77 0.43
N ILE A 4 8.10 17.36 1.05
CA ILE A 4 8.02 16.08 1.78
C ILE A 4 7.02 15.19 1.05
N SER A 5 7.43 13.95 0.80
CA SER A 5 6.55 12.91 0.28
C SER A 5 5.98 12.08 1.42
N TYR A 6 4.68 11.82 1.40
CA TYR A 6 4.01 11.12 2.48
C TYR A 6 2.72 10.43 2.06
N TRP A 7 2.27 9.53 2.94
CA TRP A 7 1.03 8.79 2.79
C TRP A 7 -0.12 9.45 3.55
N LYS A 8 -1.32 9.38 2.98
CA LYS A 8 -2.59 9.83 3.56
C LYS A 8 -3.58 8.67 3.52
N GLY A 9 -4.31 8.49 4.63
CA GLY A 9 -5.38 7.48 4.73
C GLY A 9 -4.94 6.08 4.31
N TYR A 10 -3.78 5.64 4.81
CA TYR A 10 -3.25 4.33 4.47
C TYR A 10 -3.84 3.23 5.36
N GLU A 11 -3.87 2.01 4.83
CA GLU A 11 -4.33 0.80 5.50
C GLU A 11 -3.34 -0.33 5.24
N GLU A 12 -3.04 -1.12 6.27
CA GLU A 12 -2.22 -2.32 6.17
C GLU A 12 -3.04 -3.48 5.60
N ILE A 13 -2.53 -4.14 4.57
CA ILE A 13 -3.27 -5.18 3.84
C ILE A 13 -2.64 -6.57 3.96
N HIS A 14 -1.35 -6.63 4.30
CA HIS A 14 -0.61 -7.88 4.43
C HIS A 14 0.62 -7.68 5.31
N THR A 15 0.94 -8.67 6.13
CA THR A 15 2.12 -8.70 6.98
C THR A 15 2.82 -10.05 6.83
N ASP A 16 4.13 -10.00 6.60
CA ASP A 16 4.98 -11.18 6.52
C ASP A 16 6.35 -10.86 7.15
N ASP A 17 6.67 -11.54 8.26
CA ASP A 17 7.91 -11.36 9.04
C ASP A 17 8.35 -9.89 9.24
N GLY A 18 7.39 -9.05 9.66
CA GLY A 18 7.62 -7.63 9.91
C GLY A 18 7.65 -6.73 8.66
N MET A 19 7.59 -7.28 7.45
CA MET A 19 7.27 -6.55 6.23
C MET A 19 5.77 -6.33 6.15
N VAL A 20 5.35 -5.08 5.99
CA VAL A 20 3.94 -4.69 5.95
C VAL A 20 3.65 -4.00 4.63
N LEU A 21 2.68 -4.53 3.88
CA LEU A 21 2.15 -3.87 2.69
C LEU A 21 0.99 -2.96 3.08
N ILE A 22 1.00 -1.76 2.50
CA ILE A 22 -0.05 -0.76 2.70
C ILE A 22 -0.65 -0.31 1.38
N ILE A 23 -1.93 0.05 1.40
CA ILE A 23 -2.59 0.82 0.35
C ILE A 23 -2.96 2.19 0.89
N GLY A 24 -3.03 3.20 0.03
CA GLY A 24 -3.42 4.54 0.42
C GLY A 24 -3.07 5.56 -0.63
N TRP A 25 -3.09 6.83 -0.24
CA TRP A 25 -2.79 7.95 -1.13
C TRP A 25 -1.36 8.44 -0.88
N TYR A 26 -0.51 8.34 -1.89
CA TYR A 26 0.86 8.84 -1.83
C TYR A 26 0.98 10.20 -2.53
N ASP A 27 1.36 11.22 -1.77
CA ASP A 27 1.61 12.56 -2.28
C ASP A 27 3.12 12.76 -2.45
N HIS A 28 3.61 12.62 -3.68
CA HIS A 28 5.01 12.85 -3.98
C HIS A 28 5.31 14.36 -3.94
N LYS A 29 6.16 14.79 -3.00
CA LYS A 29 6.65 16.17 -2.86
C LYS A 29 5.55 17.25 -2.73
N ASN A 30 4.36 16.92 -2.23
CA ASN A 30 3.19 17.84 -2.22
C ASN A 30 2.79 18.33 -3.63
N GLN A 31 3.12 17.58 -4.67
CA GLN A 31 2.87 18.00 -6.06
C GLN A 31 1.48 17.58 -6.56
N HIS A 32 0.84 16.62 -5.88
CA HIS A 32 -0.44 16.07 -6.32
C HIS A 32 -1.45 16.36 -5.23
N ASN A 33 -2.33 17.33 -5.47
CA ASN A 33 -3.28 17.95 -4.53
C ASN A 33 -4.33 16.93 -3.98
N GLY A 34 -3.88 15.88 -3.27
CA GLY A 34 -4.66 14.69 -2.90
C GLY A 34 -3.88 13.38 -2.91
N GLY A 35 -2.72 13.32 -3.58
CA GLY A 35 -1.91 12.11 -3.77
C GLY A 35 -2.44 11.18 -4.87
N ASN A 36 -1.67 10.16 -5.22
CA ASN A 36 -2.08 9.08 -6.12
C ASN A 36 -2.30 7.80 -5.31
N LYS A 37 -3.30 7.00 -5.68
CA LYS A 37 -3.48 5.66 -5.10
C LYS A 37 -2.21 4.84 -5.34
N ALA A 38 -1.59 4.38 -4.27
CA ALA A 38 -0.32 3.68 -4.32
C ALA A 38 -0.34 2.42 -3.44
N LEU A 39 0.50 1.45 -3.81
CA LEU A 39 0.88 0.34 -2.94
C LEU A 39 2.25 0.68 -2.36
N GLY A 40 2.38 0.54 -1.05
CA GLY A 40 3.59 0.85 -0.31
C GLY A 40 4.04 -0.32 0.53
N VAL A 41 5.28 -0.26 0.98
CA VAL A 41 5.85 -1.21 1.94
C VAL A 41 6.56 -0.47 3.05
N HIS A 42 6.27 -0.85 4.29
CA HIS A 42 7.04 -0.44 5.45
C HIS A 42 7.38 -1.64 6.33
N TRP A 43 8.26 -1.39 7.28
CA TRP A 43 8.60 -2.29 8.37
C TRP A 43 8.28 -1.58 9.69
N GLY A 44 8.26 -2.29 10.81
CA GLY A 44 7.86 -1.73 12.13
C GLY A 44 8.37 -0.30 12.38
N ASP A 45 9.68 -0.11 12.55
CA ASP A 45 10.31 1.19 12.82
C ASP A 45 10.74 1.95 11.55
N TYR A 46 10.09 1.69 10.40
CA TYR A 46 10.54 2.25 9.12
C TYR A 46 10.52 3.79 9.15
N PRO A 47 11.56 4.44 8.59
CA PRO A 47 11.84 5.84 8.86
C PRO A 47 10.65 6.76 8.55
N GLN A 48 10.25 7.49 9.58
CA GLN A 48 9.29 8.58 9.47
C GLN A 48 10.05 9.88 9.25
N SER A 49 9.78 10.57 8.14
CA SER A 49 10.31 11.92 7.97
C SER A 49 9.42 12.90 8.73
N ARG A 50 9.93 13.46 9.82
CA ARG A 50 9.18 14.37 10.72
C ARG A 50 7.88 13.74 11.27
N GLY A 51 7.91 12.45 11.60
CA GLY A 51 6.73 11.72 12.11
C GLY A 51 5.73 11.29 11.03
N VAL A 52 6.07 11.48 9.75
CA VAL A 52 5.20 11.09 8.63
C VAL A 52 5.83 9.93 7.86
N LEU A 53 5.04 8.86 7.66
CA LEU A 53 5.46 7.65 6.96
C LEU A 53 5.94 8.01 5.54
N SER A 54 7.20 7.64 5.23
CA SER A 54 7.78 7.78 3.88
C SER A 54 8.25 6.42 3.33
N PRO A 55 7.36 5.43 3.21
CA PRO A 55 7.65 4.13 2.65
C PRO A 55 7.86 4.17 1.14
N CYS A 56 8.50 3.11 0.65
CA CYS A 56 8.72 2.88 -0.78
C CYS A 56 7.39 2.68 -1.50
N VAL A 57 7.23 3.31 -2.66
CA VAL A 57 6.07 3.13 -3.55
C VAL A 57 6.39 2.06 -4.57
N ILE A 58 5.49 1.09 -4.70
CA ILE A 58 5.61 0.00 -5.65
C ILE A 58 4.96 0.41 -6.98
N PRO A 59 5.68 0.33 -8.13
CA PRO A 59 5.13 0.66 -9.44
C PRO A 59 3.90 -0.18 -9.80
N GLU A 60 3.02 0.38 -10.63
CA GLU A 60 1.73 -0.22 -10.99
C GLU A 60 1.83 -1.68 -11.48
N ALA A 61 2.73 -1.98 -12.42
CA ALA A 61 2.87 -3.34 -12.94
C ALA A 61 3.29 -4.33 -11.83
N THR A 62 4.25 -3.92 -10.98
CA THR A 62 4.72 -4.73 -9.85
C THR A 62 3.65 -4.89 -8.78
N ARG A 63 2.90 -3.82 -8.48
CA ARG A 63 1.73 -3.85 -7.57
C ARG A 63 0.73 -4.90 -8.04
N SER A 64 0.34 -4.88 -9.30
CA SER A 64 -0.65 -5.82 -9.84
C SER A 64 -0.16 -7.27 -9.75
N ALA A 65 1.13 -7.52 -10.03
CA ALA A 65 1.72 -8.84 -9.89
C ALA A 65 1.73 -9.33 -8.43
N ILE A 66 2.13 -8.47 -7.48
CA ILE A 66 2.16 -8.80 -6.05
C ILE A 66 0.75 -9.12 -5.55
N LEU A 67 -0.23 -8.26 -5.81
CA LEU A 67 -1.61 -8.47 -5.33
C LEU A 67 -2.23 -9.73 -5.92
N SER A 68 -1.97 -10.03 -7.20
CA SER A 68 -2.44 -11.27 -7.83
C SER A 68 -1.81 -12.51 -7.20
N GLY A 69 -0.49 -12.48 -6.96
CA GLY A 69 0.22 -13.58 -6.29
C GLY A 69 -0.27 -13.82 -4.86
N LEU A 70 -0.45 -12.75 -4.08
CA LEU A 70 -0.97 -12.82 -2.71
C LEU A 70 -2.40 -13.34 -2.67
N LEU A 71 -3.26 -12.91 -3.60
CA LEU A 71 -4.63 -13.41 -3.68
C LEU A 71 -4.64 -14.92 -4.00
N HIS A 72 -3.84 -15.35 -4.98
CA HIS A 72 -3.72 -16.77 -5.32
C HIS A 72 -3.24 -17.60 -4.13
N GLN A 73 -2.23 -17.12 -3.39
CA GLN A 73 -1.74 -17.76 -2.18
C GLN A 73 -2.82 -17.84 -1.08
N ALA A 74 -3.54 -16.74 -0.83
CA ALA A 74 -4.59 -16.69 0.18
C ALA A 74 -5.74 -17.66 -0.13
N VAL A 75 -6.18 -17.71 -1.40
CA VAL A 75 -7.19 -18.69 -1.86
C VAL A 75 -6.67 -20.12 -1.69
N SER A 76 -5.44 -20.39 -2.12
CA SER A 76 -4.84 -21.75 -2.05
C SER A 76 -4.70 -22.25 -0.61
N SER A 77 -4.52 -21.34 0.34
CA SER A 77 -4.39 -21.64 1.77
C SER A 77 -5.70 -21.53 2.54
N THR A 78 -6.83 -21.22 1.89
CA THR A 78 -8.13 -20.98 2.54
C THR A 78 -8.08 -19.87 3.61
N ASN A 79 -7.18 -18.91 3.46
CA ASN A 79 -7.08 -17.76 4.36
C ASN A 79 -8.10 -16.68 3.97
N LEU A 80 -9.34 -16.84 4.43
CA LEU A 80 -10.46 -15.96 4.06
C LEU A 80 -10.23 -14.48 4.45
N GLN A 81 -9.60 -14.23 5.59
CA GLN A 81 -9.29 -12.87 6.04
C GLN A 81 -8.32 -12.18 5.07
N GLN A 82 -7.28 -12.89 4.62
CA GLN A 82 -6.33 -12.35 3.65
C GLN A 82 -6.97 -12.20 2.26
N VAL A 83 -7.85 -13.12 1.86
CA VAL A 83 -8.63 -12.97 0.61
C VAL A 83 -9.44 -11.68 0.64
N GLU A 84 -10.16 -11.40 1.72
CA GLU A 84 -10.96 -10.17 1.86
C GLU A 84 -10.07 -8.92 1.81
N SER A 85 -8.98 -8.90 2.58
CA SER A 85 -8.04 -7.77 2.63
C SER A 85 -7.42 -7.46 1.26
N ILE A 86 -6.90 -8.49 0.56
CA ILE A 86 -6.28 -8.31 -0.76
C ILE A 86 -7.33 -7.94 -1.83
N THR A 87 -8.54 -8.51 -1.75
CA THR A 87 -9.63 -8.15 -2.66
C THR A 87 -10.02 -6.68 -2.49
N LYS A 88 -10.14 -6.21 -1.24
CA LYS A 88 -10.36 -4.80 -0.92
C LYS A 88 -9.25 -3.91 -1.47
N ALA A 89 -7.99 -4.33 -1.36
CA ALA A 89 -6.86 -3.63 -1.93
C ALA A 89 -6.93 -3.51 -3.47
N ILE A 90 -7.29 -4.59 -4.16
CA ILE A 90 -7.49 -4.56 -5.61
C ILE A 90 -8.66 -3.61 -5.96
N SER A 91 -9.79 -3.72 -5.26
CA SER A 91 -10.93 -2.81 -5.45
C SER A 91 -10.56 -1.34 -5.22
N PHE A 92 -9.69 -1.04 -4.26
CA PHE A 92 -9.20 0.32 -4.02
C PHE A 92 -8.54 0.93 -5.27
N PHE A 93 -7.72 0.16 -6.00
CA PHE A 93 -7.06 0.65 -7.22
C PHE A 93 -7.99 0.73 -8.44
N HIS A 94 -9.09 -0.02 -8.46
CA HIS A 94 -10.05 -0.05 -9.56
C HIS A 94 -11.27 0.87 -9.35
N SER A 95 -11.51 1.32 -8.12
CA SER A 95 -12.59 2.27 -7.84
C SER A 95 -12.27 3.63 -8.46
N HIS A 96 -13.26 4.20 -9.14
CA HIS A 96 -13.19 5.59 -9.57
C HIS A 96 -13.56 6.44 -8.35
N THR A 97 -12.60 7.23 -7.88
CA THR A 97 -12.79 8.31 -6.90
C THR A 97 -12.47 9.60 -7.61
#